data_AF-A0A536ACX5-F1
#
_entry.id   AF-A0A536ACX5-F1
#
_cell.length_a   1.000
_cell.length_b   1.000
_cell.length_c   1.000
_cell.angle_alpha   90.00
_cell.angle_beta   90.00
_cell.angle_gamma   90.00
#
_symmetry.space_group_name_H-M   'P 1'
#
loop_
_entity.id
_entity.type
_entity.pdbx_description
1 polymer ?
#
loop_
_entity_poly.entity_id
_entity_poly.type
_entity_poly.pdbx_seq_one_letter_code
_entity_poly.pdbx_strand_id
1 'polypeptide(L)' 'MHGRALLGLAGERAAEAALLRRGMRVVARNARTRFGEIDLVCRDGTEFVFVEVKTRRAGSFVAAAEAVTEVELLEAGP' A
#
# COMPACT_ATOMS: atom_id res chain seq x y z
N MET A 1 4.48 16.53 -18.81
CA MET A 1 4.71 15.98 -17.46
C MET A 1 3.70 14.88 -17.08
N HIS A 2 3.29 14.00 -18.00
CA HIS A 2 2.21 13.01 -17.74
C HIS A 2 2.69 11.58 -17.44
N GLY A 3 3.97 11.27 -17.67
CA GLY A 3 4.48 9.90 -17.55
C GLY A 3 4.65 9.37 -16.12
N ARG A 4 4.80 10.25 -15.12
CA ARG A 4 4.99 9.82 -13.71
C ARG A 4 3.69 9.38 -13.05
N ALA A 5 2.57 10.04 -13.37
CA ALA A 5 1.25 9.70 -12.81
C ALA A 5 0.71 8.37 -13.34
N LEU A 6 0.86 8.11 -14.65
CA LEU A 6 0.45 6.84 -15.26
C LEU A 6 1.29 5.66 -14.74
N LEU A 7 2.59 5.88 -14.52
CA LEU A 7 3.47 4.86 -13.94
C LEU A 7 3.07 4.54 -12.49
N GLY A 8 2.77 5.57 -11.69
CA GLY A 8 2.25 5.42 -10.32
C GLY A 8 0.98 4.57 -10.27
N LEU A 9 -0.03 4.94 -11.05
CA LEU A 9 -1.30 4.21 -11.10
C LEU A 9 -1.15 2.74 -11.54
N ALA A 10 -0.27 2.48 -12.51
CA ALA A 10 0.01 1.11 -12.94
C ALA A 10 0.65 0.28 -11.82
N GLY A 11 1.54 0.89 -11.04
CA GLY A 11 2.12 0.26 -9.86
C GLY A 11 1.10 -0.01 -8.77
N GLU A 12 0.23 0.95 -8.46
CA GLU A 12 -0.83 0.78 -7.44
C GLU A 12 -1.73 -0.39 -7.80
N ARG A 13 -2.17 -0.49 -9.06
CA ARG A 13 -2.97 -1.61 -9.55
C ARG A 13 -2.24 -2.95 -9.48
N ALA A 14 -0.95 -2.97 -9.80
CA ALA A 14 -0.14 -4.18 -9.73
C ALA A 14 0.05 -4.65 -8.28
N ALA A 15 0.29 -3.72 -7.35
CA ALA A 15 0.37 -3.98 -5.93
C ALA A 15 -0.96 -4.51 -5.40
N GLU A 16 -2.07 -3.84 -5.72
CA GLU A 16 -3.42 -4.26 -5.32
C GLU A 16 -3.72 -5.70 -5.78
N ALA A 17 -3.46 -6.01 -7.05
CA ALA A 17 -3.68 -7.34 -7.59
C ALA A 17 -2.81 -8.40 -6.91
N ALA A 18 -1.58 -8.06 -6.50
CA ALA A 18 -0.72 -8.97 -5.76
C ALA A 18 -1.23 -9.23 -4.35
N LEU A 19 -1.71 -8.20 -3.65
CA LEU A 19 -2.27 -8.30 -2.30
C LEU A 19 -3.56 -9.14 -2.30
N LEU A 20 -4.45 -8.91 -3.27
CA LEU A 20 -5.66 -9.72 -3.47
C LEU A 20 -5.32 -11.20 -3.74
N ARG A 21 -4.31 -11.49 -4.57
CA ARG A 21 -3.85 -12.87 -4.81
C ARG A 21 -3.24 -13.53 -3.57
N ARG A 22 -2.72 -12.76 -2.62
CA ARG A 22 -2.25 -13.24 -1.32
C ARG A 22 -3.38 -13.46 -0.31
N GLY A 23 -4.64 -13.21 -0.69
CA GLY A 23 -5.80 -13.38 0.18
C GLY A 23 -6.11 -12.17 1.06
N MET A 24 -5.37 -11.07 0.90
CA MET A 24 -5.60 -9.84 1.65
C MET A 24 -6.80 -9.09 1.06
N ARG A 25 -7.53 -8.37 1.91
CA ARG A 25 -8.63 -7.49 1.49
C ARG A 25 -8.19 -6.05 1.50
N VAL A 26 -8.23 -5.39 0.36
CA VAL A 26 -8.00 -3.93 0.25
C VAL A 26 -9.23 -3.21 0.81
N VAL A 27 -9.03 -2.36 1.82
CA VAL A 27 -10.11 -1.62 2.51
C VAL A 27 -10.09 -0.12 2.22
N ALA A 28 -8.94 0.44 1.82
CA ALA A 28 -8.84 1.81 1.34
C ALA A 28 -7.71 1.95 0.31
N ARG A 29 -7.85 2.94 -0.57
CA ARG A 29 -6.84 3.38 -1.55
C ARG A 29 -6.64 4.87 -1.40
N ASN A 30 -5.41 5.37 -1.58
CA ASN A 30 -5.07 6.80 -1.47
C ASN A 30 -5.61 7.42 -0.17
N ALA A 31 -5.40 6.71 0.93
CA ALA A 31 -5.97 7.04 2.23
C ALA A 31 -5.24 8.25 2.83
N ARG A 32 -5.99 9.29 3.15
CA ARG A 32 -5.45 10.52 3.75
C ARG A 32 -5.56 10.46 5.27
N THR A 33 -4.47 10.78 5.94
CA THR A 33 -4.37 10.90 7.39
C THR A 33 -3.88 12.30 7.76
N ARG A 34 -3.90 12.63 9.05
CA ARG A 34 -3.28 13.89 9.54
C ARG A 34 -1.77 13.98 9.30
N PHE A 35 -1.12 12.85 9.03
CA PHE A 35 0.34 12.75 8.91
C PHE A 35 0.82 12.56 7.46
N GLY A 36 -0.09 12.35 6.51
CA GLY A 36 0.27 12.08 5.12
C GLY A 36 -0.75 11.18 4.43
N GLU A 37 -0.33 10.67 3.27
CA GLU A 37 -1.10 9.74 2.43
C GLU A 37 -0.52 8.33 2.53
N ILE A 38 -1.39 7.33 2.40
CA ILE A 38 -1.05 5.91 2.33
C ILE A 38 -1.69 5.36 1.07
N ASP A 39 -0.90 4.76 0.17
CA ASP A 39 -1.39 4.30 -1.12
C ASP A 39 -2.46 3.22 -1.01
N LEU A 40 -2.24 2.17 -0.18
CA LEU A 40 -3.23 1.13 0.09
C LEU A 40 -3.29 0.77 1.57
N VAL A 41 -4.50 0.52 2.07
CA VAL A 41 -4.74 -0.09 3.38
C VAL A 41 -5.43 -1.42 3.16
N CYS A 42 -4.88 -2.48 3.73
CA CYS A 42 -5.35 -3.85 3.58
C CYS A 42 -5.68 -4.48 4.93
N ARG A 43 -6.48 -5.54 4.89
CA ARG A 43 -6.77 -6.46 5.99
C ARG A 43 -6.21 -7.83 5.68
N ASP A 44 -5.41 -8.36 6.59
CA ASP A 44 -4.99 -9.76 6.63
C ASP A 44 -5.49 -10.36 7.94
N GLY A 45 -6.56 -11.15 7.87
CA GLY A 45 -7.31 -11.56 9.07
C GLY A 45 -7.73 -10.35 9.94
N THR A 46 -7.18 -10.30 11.16
CA THR A 46 -7.45 -9.25 12.16
C THR A 46 -6.46 -8.08 12.12
N GLU A 47 -5.46 -8.14 11.25
CA GLU A 47 -4.41 -7.13 11.16
C GLU A 47 -4.72 -6.11 10.06
N PHE A 48 -4.19 -4.89 10.23
CA PHE A 48 -4.17 -3.88 9.17
C PHE A 48 -2.76 -3.79 8.60
N VAL A 49 -2.66 -3.81 7.27
CA VAL A 49 -1.40 -3.67 6.55
C VAL A 49 -1.45 -2.40 5.72
N PHE A 50 -0.53 -1.49 5.98
CA PHE A 50 -0.37 -0.24 5.25
C PHE A 50 0.71 -0.42 4.19
N VAL A 51 0.38 -0.12 2.94
CA VAL A 51 1.26 -0.39 1.80
C VAL A 51 1.57 0.91 1.08
N GLU A 52 2.85 1.21 0.98
CA GLU A 52 3.41 2.29 0.18
C GLU A 52 3.94 1.72 -1.15
N VAL A 53 3.42 2.21 -2.27
CA VAL A 53 3.70 1.73 -3.62
C VAL A 53 4.80 2.56 -4.26
N LYS A 54 6.00 1.98 -4.35
CA LYS A 54 7.14 2.62 -5.01
C LYS A 54 7.32 2.10 -6.43
N THR A 55 6.87 2.87 -7.40
CA THR A 55 7.13 2.59 -8.83
C THR A 55 8.50 3.09 -9.25
N ARG A 56 9.29 2.23 -9.88
CA ARG A 56 10.62 2.58 -10.41
C ARG A 56 10.78 2.07 -11.85
N ARG A 57 11.67 2.70 -12.61
CA ARG A 57 11.99 2.27 -13.97
C ARG A 57 12.82 0.99 -13.94
N ALA A 58 12.73 0.19 -15.01
CA ALA A 58 13.54 -1.02 -15.18
C ALA A 58 15.05 -0.71 -14.98
N GLY A 59 15.72 -1.50 -14.13
CA GLY A 59 17.13 -1.33 -13.76
C GLY A 59 17.39 -0.97 -12.29
N SER A 60 16.37 -0.66 -11.48
CA SER A 60 16.55 -0.44 -10.04
C SER A 60 16.50 -1.75 -9.24
N PHE A 61 17.65 -2.24 -8.80
CA PHE A 61 17.78 -3.43 -7.95
C PHE A 61 17.36 -3.16 -6.50
N VAL A 62 16.10 -3.41 -6.14
CA VAL A 62 15.68 -3.70 -4.76
C VAL A 62 14.43 -4.60 -4.83
N ALA A 63 14.42 -5.70 -4.08
CA ALA A 63 13.23 -6.55 -3.92
C ALA A 63 12.05 -5.74 -3.36
N ALA A 64 10.81 -6.10 -3.70
CA ALA A 64 9.61 -5.51 -3.11
C ALA A 64 9.68 -5.72 -1.58
N ALA A 65 10.09 -4.70 -0.85
CA ALA A 65 10.29 -4.79 0.58
C ALA A 65 8.93 -4.91 1.27
N GLU A 66 8.73 -6.03 1.97
CA GLU A 66 7.74 -6.17 3.04
C GLU A 66 8.09 -5.15 4.13
N ALA A 67 7.31 -4.08 4.20
CA ALA A 67 7.19 -3.28 5.41
C ALA A 67 5.81 -3.56 5.99
N VAL A 68 5.68 -4.71 6.67
CA VAL A 68 4.54 -4.97 7.55
C VAL A 68 4.89 -4.29 8.86
N THR A 69 4.47 -3.04 9.02
CA THR A 69 4.55 -2.39 10.32
C THR A 69 3.34 -2.84 11.12
N GLU A 70 3.57 -3.61 12.18
CA GLU A 70 2.56 -3.88 13.20
C GLU A 70 2.20 -2.53 13.85
N VAL A 71 1.02 -2.01 13.52
CA VAL A 71 0.47 -0.85 14.22
C VAL A 71 -0.43 -1.41 15.29
N GLU A 72 0.05 -1.41 16.55
CA GLU A 72 -0.83 -1.57 17.70
C GLU A 72 -1.96 -0.57 17.55
N LEU A 73 -3.19 -1.10 17.49
CA LEU A 73 -4.38 -0.29 17.56
C LEU A 73 -4.34 0.43 18.91
N LEU A 74 -3.96 1.71 18.89
CA LEU A 74 -4.40 2.62 19.96
C LEU A 74 -5.92 2.53 19.91
N GLU A 75 -6.49 1.87 20.92
CA GLU A 75 -7.92 1.84 21.21
C GLU A 75 -8.46 3.27 21.03
N ALA A 76 -9.10 3.54 19.90
CA ALA A 76 -9.91 4.72 19.72
C ALA A 76 -11.24 4.46 20.44
N GLY A 77 -11.16 4.29 21.76
CA GLY A 77 -12.31 4.39 22.63
C GLY A 77 -12.77 5.85 22.72
N PRO A 78 -14.07 6.11 22.95
CA PRO A 78 -14.51 7.43 23.41
C PRO A 78 -13.88 7.80 24.76
#